data_AF-A0A2H0DY52-F1
#
_entry.id   AF-A0A2H0DY52-F1
#
_cell.length_a   1.000
_cell.length_b   1.000
_cell.length_c   1.000
_cell.angle_alpha   90.00
_cell.angle_beta   90.00
_cell.angle_gamma   90.00
#
_symmetry.space_group_name_H-M   'P 1'
#
loop_
_entity.id
_entity.type
_entity.pdbx_description
1 polymer ?
#
loop_
_entity_poly.entity_id
_entity_poly.type
_entity_poly.pdbx_seq_one_letter_code
_entity_poly.pdbx_strand_id
1 'polypeptide(L)'
;MSPLENINATQISSWVGPSANIVQNNSLDQGHCLFRFLNEGYCNSNLFNSTSYLDLGGALAAFGLIFTVYQLRNPIWDTVLSIRPTWQRYSFWAFGIIGLLLVLARVLMTQIPINYLGYPFDVPLAYEILAYIFFALSPLSLWFFAKRQRGLFTEKTSRRFYEVLVSEVSRSDEKWTDAALEVLLHNFKDICKSIKEDKADSDISQNARAIVDVVLSEESVVKVLTTKRLDALQHILFTIEKYDINQIQCNVGIPAIVRNLFLDEGSFFYKHLNRDGLALSSNIYRTIFESPKLLINFSLFGYPTLGYSARKNSRISTSVLIQALSKAISTYIKTGQGSVRHINEGFEYLSNTFEDVCRKIAIEEGRGVDIKYAMEEEWWTLHDIAQFLGHTYPFLDYQEPLNADIIEREKTASEASFHSGSTINAGVAALLYKAFEGLSHLKKNTDIHMILHQLLDGMLHQENY
;
A
#
# COMPACT_ATOMS: atom_id res chain seq x y z
N MET A 1 85.02 -72.16 -40.30
CA MET A 1 84.45 -71.24 -41.31
C MET A 1 84.51 -69.84 -40.75
N SER A 2 85.51 -69.08 -41.20
CA SER A 2 85.59 -67.61 -41.10
C SER A 2 84.55 -66.96 -42.05
N PRO A 3 84.31 -65.62 -42.02
CA PRO A 3 84.98 -64.58 -41.21
C PRO A 3 84.03 -63.56 -40.52
N LEU A 4 84.40 -63.05 -39.34
CA LEU A 4 84.90 -61.68 -39.00
C LEU A 4 83.84 -60.63 -38.65
N GLU A 5 83.92 -60.24 -37.37
CA GLU A 5 83.52 -58.95 -36.80
C GLU A 5 84.13 -57.77 -37.56
N ASN A 6 83.45 -56.63 -37.54
CA ASN A 6 84.13 -55.34 -37.37
C ASN A 6 83.23 -54.34 -36.63
N ILE A 7 83.67 -54.04 -35.42
CA ILE A 7 83.25 -52.93 -34.57
C ILE A 7 83.87 -51.65 -35.15
N ASN A 8 83.09 -50.56 -35.23
CA ASN A 8 83.65 -49.22 -35.14
C ASN A 8 82.67 -48.32 -34.39
N ALA A 9 83.06 -47.93 -33.18
CA ALA A 9 82.49 -46.85 -32.40
C ALA A 9 83.48 -45.67 -32.42
N THR A 10 82.95 -44.46 -32.61
CA THR A 10 83.35 -43.15 -32.01
C THR A 10 82.53 -42.07 -32.72
N GLN A 11 81.43 -41.58 -32.11
CA GLN A 11 81.36 -40.35 -31.30
C GLN A 11 81.94 -39.11 -32.00
N ILE A 12 81.10 -38.08 -32.29
CA ILE A 12 81.28 -36.65 -31.91
C ILE A 12 79.91 -35.91 -31.92
N SER A 13 79.48 -35.52 -30.71
CA SER A 13 78.83 -34.29 -30.23
C SER A 13 77.55 -33.65 -30.85
N SER A 14 76.50 -33.60 -30.01
CA SER A 14 75.68 -32.43 -29.59
C SER A 14 75.14 -31.43 -30.62
N TRP A 15 73.82 -31.23 -30.67
CA TRP A 15 73.09 -30.13 -29.99
C TRP A 15 71.56 -30.30 -30.16
N VAL A 16 70.83 -29.73 -29.21
CA VAL A 16 69.43 -29.93 -28.82
C VAL A 16 68.38 -29.48 -29.84
N GLY A 17 67.29 -30.24 -29.96
CA GLY A 17 65.96 -29.75 -30.33
C GLY A 17 64.89 -30.68 -29.72
N PRO A 18 63.91 -30.19 -28.95
CA PRO A 18 62.87 -31.05 -28.40
C PRO A 18 61.95 -31.47 -29.54
N SER A 19 61.96 -32.76 -29.91
CA SER A 19 60.89 -33.34 -30.73
C SER A 19 59.61 -33.30 -29.91
N ALA A 20 58.70 -32.42 -30.30
CA ALA A 20 57.36 -32.29 -29.74
C ALA A 20 56.68 -33.67 -29.68
N ASN A 21 56.41 -34.15 -28.46
CA ASN A 21 55.40 -35.17 -28.26
C ASN A 21 54.06 -34.52 -28.66
N ILE A 22 53.60 -34.87 -29.86
CA ILE A 22 52.24 -34.58 -30.31
C ILE A 22 51.31 -35.32 -29.35
N VAL A 23 50.80 -34.59 -28.36
CA VAL A 23 49.62 -34.98 -27.60
C VAL A 23 48.49 -35.00 -28.62
N GLN A 24 48.10 -36.18 -29.07
CA GLN A 24 46.85 -36.37 -29.80
C GLN A 24 45.74 -35.96 -28.84
N ASN A 25 45.09 -34.83 -29.16
CA ASN A 25 43.92 -34.34 -28.46
C ASN A 25 42.80 -35.37 -28.56
N ASN A 26 42.56 -36.13 -27.48
CA ASN A 26 41.36 -36.95 -27.27
C ASN A 26 40.12 -36.08 -26.96
N SER A 27 39.96 -34.94 -27.63
CA SER A 27 38.76 -34.09 -27.50
C SER A 27 37.59 -34.60 -28.35
N LEU A 28 37.83 -35.52 -29.29
CA LEU A 28 36.77 -36.11 -30.13
C LEU A 28 36.07 -37.31 -29.46
N ASP A 29 36.76 -38.08 -28.62
CA ASP A 29 36.19 -39.28 -27.99
C ASP A 29 35.25 -38.99 -26.80
N GLN A 30 35.41 -37.84 -26.14
CA GLN A 30 34.52 -37.46 -25.03
C GLN A 30 33.10 -37.09 -25.50
N GLY A 31 32.95 -36.64 -26.75
CA GLY A 31 31.64 -36.32 -27.34
C GLY A 31 30.79 -37.56 -27.66
N HIS A 32 31.43 -38.71 -27.91
CA HIS A 32 30.73 -39.94 -28.31
C HIS A 32 30.06 -40.67 -27.12
N CYS A 33 30.58 -40.57 -25.90
CA CYS A 33 29.93 -41.16 -24.74
C CYS A 33 28.81 -40.29 -24.13
N LEU A 34 28.72 -39.00 -24.50
CA LEU A 34 27.70 -38.07 -23.99
C LEU A 34 26.28 -38.37 -24.54
N PHE A 35 26.19 -39.13 -25.64
CA PHE A 35 24.94 -39.53 -26.32
C PHE A 35 24.59 -41.02 -26.13
N ARG A 36 24.84 -41.59 -24.95
CA ARG A 36 24.40 -42.94 -24.54
C ARG A 36 22.87 -43.15 -24.59
N PHE A 37 22.09 -42.11 -24.87
CA PHE A 37 20.64 -42.19 -25.05
C PHE A 37 20.19 -43.08 -26.23
N LEU A 38 21.06 -43.41 -27.19
CA LEU A 38 20.67 -44.06 -28.45
C LEU A 38 21.51 -45.27 -28.91
N ASN A 39 22.58 -45.67 -28.22
CA ASN A 39 23.35 -46.87 -28.60
C ASN A 39 24.12 -47.48 -27.42
N GLU A 40 23.86 -48.75 -27.12
CA GLU A 40 24.43 -49.50 -25.98
C GLU A 40 25.82 -50.13 -26.24
N GLY A 41 26.43 -49.89 -27.40
CA GLY A 41 27.73 -50.46 -27.74
C GLY A 41 28.84 -49.41 -27.75
N TYR A 42 29.93 -49.67 -27.02
CA TYR A 42 31.23 -48.99 -27.11
C TYR A 42 31.46 -47.71 -26.27
N CYS A 43 31.44 -47.82 -24.95
CA CYS A 43 32.32 -47.00 -24.08
C CYS A 43 32.65 -47.79 -22.80
N ASN A 44 33.86 -48.36 -22.70
CA ASN A 44 34.43 -48.74 -21.39
C ASN A 44 34.91 -47.44 -20.73
N SER A 45 33.99 -46.67 -20.13
CA SER A 45 34.37 -45.53 -19.31
C SER A 45 35.01 -46.07 -18.04
N ASN A 46 36.29 -45.78 -17.81
CA ASN A 46 36.87 -45.83 -16.46
C ASN A 46 36.02 -44.91 -15.57
N LEU A 47 35.05 -45.49 -14.85
CA LEU A 47 34.16 -44.83 -13.89
C LEU A 47 34.92 -44.02 -12.84
N PHE A 48 36.20 -44.33 -12.65
CA PHE A 48 37.11 -43.71 -11.68
C PHE A 48 37.93 -42.53 -12.21
N ASN A 49 37.91 -42.24 -13.53
CA ASN A 49 38.71 -41.17 -14.15
C ASN A 49 37.88 -40.04 -14.79
N SER A 50 36.61 -39.86 -14.39
CA SER A 50 35.86 -38.68 -14.80
C SER A 50 36.37 -37.44 -14.05
N THR A 51 36.80 -36.41 -14.78
CA THR A 51 37.12 -35.10 -14.20
C THR A 51 35.90 -34.55 -13.45
N SER A 52 36.07 -34.25 -12.17
CA SER A 52 35.04 -33.63 -11.33
C SER A 52 35.06 -32.12 -11.50
N TYR A 53 33.94 -31.52 -11.92
CA TYR A 53 33.77 -30.08 -12.09
C TYR A 53 33.15 -29.42 -10.84
N LEU A 54 32.47 -30.20 -10.00
CA LEU A 54 31.80 -29.82 -8.76
C LEU A 54 32.14 -30.84 -7.66
N ASP A 55 33.13 -30.51 -6.85
CA ASP A 55 33.47 -31.25 -5.65
C ASP A 55 32.53 -30.91 -4.48
N LEU A 56 32.61 -31.69 -3.40
CA LEU A 56 31.80 -31.44 -2.20
C LEU A 56 32.06 -30.05 -1.61
N GLY A 57 33.31 -29.56 -1.69
CA GLY A 57 33.69 -28.21 -1.28
C GLY A 57 32.99 -27.13 -2.11
N GLY A 58 33.00 -27.26 -3.44
CA GLY A 58 32.28 -26.39 -4.37
C GLY A 58 30.77 -26.44 -4.18
N ALA A 59 30.19 -27.61 -3.89
CA ALA A 59 28.76 -27.74 -3.60
C ALA A 59 28.35 -27.07 -2.28
N LEU A 60 29.17 -27.20 -1.23
CA LEU A 60 28.97 -26.48 0.04
C LEU A 60 29.14 -24.97 -0.14
N ALA A 61 30.12 -24.53 -0.94
CA ALA A 61 30.30 -23.12 -1.27
C ALA A 61 29.09 -22.58 -2.06
N ALA A 62 28.58 -23.33 -3.04
CA ALA A 62 27.39 -22.97 -3.79
C ALA A 62 26.15 -22.88 -2.88
N PHE A 63 25.96 -23.84 -1.97
CA PHE A 63 24.90 -23.78 -0.97
C PHE A 63 25.06 -22.60 0.00
N GLY A 64 26.30 -22.27 0.39
CA GLY A 64 26.61 -21.08 1.17
C GLY A 64 26.25 -19.79 0.43
N LEU A 65 26.55 -19.69 -0.86
CA LEU A 65 26.13 -18.55 -1.68
C LEU A 65 24.60 -18.46 -1.78
N ILE A 66 23.92 -19.58 -1.99
CA ILE A 66 22.44 -19.65 -1.96
C ILE A 66 21.94 -19.12 -0.62
N PHE A 67 22.50 -19.58 0.49
CA PHE A 67 22.17 -19.09 1.84
C PHE A 67 22.36 -17.58 1.99
N THR A 68 23.45 -17.01 1.48
CA THR A 68 23.66 -15.55 1.51
C THR A 68 22.62 -14.79 0.69
N VAL A 69 22.20 -15.31 -0.46
CA VAL A 69 21.11 -14.71 -1.27
C VAL A 69 19.79 -14.73 -0.49
N TYR A 70 19.53 -15.77 0.29
CA TYR A 70 18.36 -15.84 1.17
C TYR A 70 18.38 -14.76 2.26
N GLN A 71 19.54 -14.47 2.83
CA GLN A 71 19.68 -13.44 3.87
C GLN A 71 19.48 -12.01 3.34
N LEU A 72 19.73 -11.77 2.05
CA LEU A 72 19.53 -10.48 1.40
C LEU A 72 18.06 -10.21 1.01
N ARG A 73 17.11 -10.99 1.53
CA ARG A 73 15.69 -10.85 1.22
C ARG A 73 15.13 -9.53 1.75
N ASN A 74 14.39 -8.83 0.90
CA ASN A 74 13.66 -7.62 1.25
C ASN A 74 12.35 -7.98 2.00
N PRO A 75 11.92 -7.21 3.03
CA PRO A 75 10.62 -7.35 3.68
C PRO A 75 9.43 -7.63 2.75
N ILE A 76 9.39 -7.04 1.55
CA ILE A 76 8.33 -7.32 0.57
C ILE A 76 8.30 -8.79 0.14
N TRP A 77 9.48 -9.38 -0.12
CA TRP A 77 9.60 -10.78 -0.52
C TRP A 77 9.21 -11.71 0.62
N ASP A 78 9.56 -11.36 1.86
CA ASP A 78 9.12 -12.07 3.07
C ASP A 78 7.59 -12.15 3.16
N THR A 79 6.91 -11.01 3.01
CA THR A 79 5.44 -10.92 3.05
C THR A 79 4.82 -11.77 1.93
N VAL A 80 5.29 -11.62 0.69
CA VAL A 80 4.76 -12.37 -0.47
C VAL A 80 4.92 -13.88 -0.29
N LEU A 81 6.11 -14.35 0.11
CA LEU A 81 6.38 -15.77 0.28
C LEU A 81 5.63 -16.37 1.48
N SER A 82 5.37 -15.56 2.51
CA SER A 82 4.61 -15.99 3.68
C SER A 82 3.13 -16.22 3.36
N ILE A 83 2.56 -15.51 2.39
CA ILE A 83 1.19 -15.69 1.90
C ILE A 83 1.08 -16.96 1.04
N ARG A 84 2.11 -17.24 0.23
CA ARG A 84 2.11 -18.36 -0.72
C ARG A 84 2.05 -19.73 -0.03
N PRO A 85 1.54 -20.77 -0.73
CA PRO A 85 1.57 -22.16 -0.23
C PRO A 85 2.96 -22.58 0.24
N THR A 86 3.02 -23.45 1.26
CA THR A 86 4.27 -23.89 1.88
C THR A 86 5.28 -24.45 0.88
N TRP A 87 4.83 -25.22 -0.11
CA TRP A 87 5.72 -25.76 -1.15
C TRP A 87 6.43 -24.68 -1.98
N GLN A 88 5.76 -23.55 -2.28
CA GLN A 88 6.38 -22.43 -2.99
C GLN A 88 7.39 -21.72 -2.10
N ARG A 89 7.05 -21.52 -0.82
CA ARG A 89 7.95 -20.89 0.17
C ARG A 89 9.22 -21.69 0.40
N TYR A 90 9.13 -23.02 0.46
CA TYR A 90 10.25 -23.91 0.74
C TYR A 90 10.95 -24.45 -0.51
N SER A 91 10.45 -24.16 -1.73
CA SER A 91 11.07 -24.60 -2.99
C SER A 91 12.55 -24.21 -3.10
N PHE A 92 12.88 -23.00 -2.66
CA PHE A 92 14.25 -22.51 -2.56
C PHE A 92 15.17 -23.47 -1.78
N TRP A 93 14.75 -23.87 -0.58
CA TRP A 93 15.50 -24.79 0.28
C TRP A 93 15.51 -26.21 -0.27
N ALA A 94 14.37 -26.68 -0.76
CA ALA A 94 14.24 -28.01 -1.33
C ALA A 94 15.22 -28.21 -2.50
N PHE A 95 15.32 -27.25 -3.42
CA PHE A 95 16.26 -27.32 -4.53
C PHE A 95 17.72 -27.28 -4.07
N GLY A 96 18.07 -26.43 -3.09
CA GLY A 96 19.42 -26.39 -2.54
C GLY A 96 19.83 -27.70 -1.85
N ILE A 97 18.94 -28.28 -1.03
CA ILE A 97 19.18 -29.54 -0.31
C ILE A 97 19.25 -30.71 -1.29
N ILE A 98 18.36 -30.77 -2.29
CA ILE A 98 18.42 -31.81 -3.33
C ILE A 98 19.73 -31.72 -4.11
N GLY A 99 20.19 -30.51 -4.46
CA GLY A 99 21.51 -30.31 -5.08
C GLY A 99 22.66 -30.87 -4.24
N LEU A 100 22.67 -30.60 -2.93
CA LEU A 100 23.66 -31.17 -2.00
C LEU A 100 23.58 -32.70 -1.92
N LEU A 101 22.37 -33.26 -1.85
CA LEU A 101 22.16 -34.71 -1.78
C LEU A 101 22.62 -35.42 -3.06
N LEU A 102 22.43 -34.80 -4.23
CA LEU A 102 22.91 -35.33 -5.51
C LEU A 102 24.44 -35.36 -5.58
N VAL A 103 25.12 -34.33 -5.08
CA VAL A 103 26.59 -34.31 -4.97
C VAL A 103 27.08 -35.33 -3.96
N LEU A 104 26.40 -35.49 -2.82
CA LEU A 104 26.74 -36.50 -1.83
C LEU A 104 26.57 -37.92 -2.39
N ALA A 105 25.48 -38.20 -3.11
CA ALA A 105 25.23 -39.47 -3.77
C ALA A 105 26.32 -39.79 -4.79
N ARG A 106 26.75 -38.80 -5.58
CA ARG A 106 27.90 -38.93 -6.50
C ARG A 106 29.17 -39.35 -5.77
N VAL A 107 29.54 -38.65 -4.68
CA VAL A 107 30.75 -38.95 -3.90
C VAL A 107 30.69 -40.36 -3.29
N LEU A 108 29.51 -40.80 -2.83
CA LEU A 108 29.32 -42.15 -2.31
C LEU A 108 29.44 -43.21 -3.41
N MET A 109 28.91 -42.96 -4.61
CA MET A 109 29.01 -43.89 -5.74
C MET A 109 30.44 -44.04 -6.26
N THR A 110 31.29 -43.00 -6.18
CA THR A 110 32.70 -43.10 -6.57
C THR A 110 33.56 -43.79 -5.51
N GLN A 111 33.12 -43.85 -4.25
CA GLN A 111 33.84 -44.47 -3.13
C GLN A 111 33.37 -45.91 -2.82
N ILE A 112 32.11 -46.24 -3.09
CA ILE A 112 31.53 -47.57 -2.84
C ILE A 112 31.26 -48.23 -4.20
N PRO A 113 31.92 -49.35 -4.56
CA PRO A 113 31.71 -50.02 -5.83
C PRO A 113 30.34 -50.74 -5.86
N ILE A 114 29.30 -50.02 -6.26
CA ILE A 114 27.93 -50.55 -6.39
C ILE A 114 27.72 -51.02 -7.84
N ASN A 115 27.96 -52.30 -8.10
CA ASN A 115 27.91 -52.91 -9.45
C ASN A 115 26.49 -53.18 -9.99
N TYR A 116 25.42 -52.59 -9.42
CA TYR A 116 24.03 -52.96 -9.72
C TYR A 116 23.11 -51.81 -10.14
N LEU A 117 23.62 -50.59 -10.31
CA LEU A 117 22.80 -49.46 -10.78
C LEU A 117 22.68 -49.50 -12.31
N GLY A 118 21.45 -49.53 -12.82
CA GLY A 118 21.17 -49.41 -14.25
C GLY A 118 21.29 -47.97 -14.75
N TYR A 119 21.60 -47.81 -16.04
CA TYR A 119 21.62 -46.50 -16.72
C TYR A 119 20.27 -45.76 -16.55
N PRO A 120 20.25 -44.43 -16.32
CA PRO A 120 21.36 -43.47 -16.32
C PRO A 120 22.02 -43.23 -14.95
N PHE A 121 21.68 -44.03 -13.93
CA PHE A 121 22.12 -43.84 -12.56
C PHE A 121 23.54 -44.37 -12.29
N ASP A 122 24.18 -44.96 -13.29
CA ASP A 122 25.56 -45.46 -13.31
C ASP A 122 26.58 -44.39 -13.78
N VAL A 123 26.13 -43.18 -14.15
CA VAL A 123 27.00 -42.11 -14.65
C VAL A 123 27.15 -40.98 -13.61
N PRO A 124 28.33 -40.81 -12.97
CA PRO A 124 28.58 -39.74 -11.99
C PRO A 124 28.35 -38.32 -12.54
N LEU A 125 28.62 -38.10 -13.83
CA LEU A 125 28.42 -36.81 -14.51
C LEU A 125 26.94 -36.41 -14.57
N ALA A 126 26.00 -37.36 -14.61
CA ALA A 126 24.57 -37.08 -14.64
C ALA A 126 24.10 -36.43 -13.32
N TYR A 127 24.59 -36.92 -12.17
CA TYR A 127 24.29 -36.33 -10.86
C TYR A 127 24.84 -34.91 -10.72
N GLU A 128 25.99 -34.64 -11.31
CA GLU A 128 26.64 -33.32 -11.32
C GLU A 128 25.85 -32.31 -12.15
N ILE A 129 25.43 -32.68 -13.37
CA ILE A 129 24.58 -31.85 -14.22
C ILE A 129 23.25 -31.55 -13.52
N LEU A 130 22.62 -32.56 -12.91
CA LEU A 130 21.39 -32.38 -12.15
C LEU A 130 21.60 -31.47 -10.93
N ALA A 131 22.69 -31.66 -10.18
CA ALA A 131 23.02 -30.81 -9.04
C ALA A 131 23.19 -29.33 -9.45
N TYR A 132 23.88 -29.04 -10.55
CA TYR A 132 23.99 -27.68 -11.08
C TYR A 132 22.62 -27.08 -11.44
N ILE A 133 21.74 -27.87 -12.08
CA ILE A 133 20.37 -27.43 -12.39
C ILE A 133 19.62 -27.08 -11.10
N PHE A 134 19.70 -27.93 -10.07
CA PHE A 134 19.05 -27.67 -8.78
C PHE A 134 19.62 -26.46 -8.05
N PHE A 135 20.95 -26.28 -8.05
CA PHE A 135 21.59 -25.11 -7.47
C PHE A 135 21.23 -23.81 -8.20
N ALA A 136 21.01 -23.85 -9.53
CA ALA A 136 20.51 -22.70 -10.28
C ALA A 136 19.01 -22.46 -10.07
N LEU A 137 18.20 -23.52 -10.00
CA LEU A 137 16.76 -23.43 -9.77
C LEU A 137 16.42 -22.91 -8.37
N SER A 138 17.27 -23.13 -7.37
CA SER A 138 17.06 -22.62 -6.01
C SER A 138 16.88 -21.08 -5.99
N PRO A 139 17.87 -20.24 -6.34
CA PRO A 139 17.70 -18.78 -6.33
C PRO A 139 16.67 -18.31 -7.38
N LEU A 140 16.56 -18.96 -8.53
CA LEU A 140 15.56 -18.63 -9.55
C LEU A 140 14.13 -18.83 -9.02
N SER A 141 13.88 -19.89 -8.27
CA SER A 141 12.57 -20.15 -7.68
C SER A 141 12.19 -19.10 -6.64
N LEU A 142 13.13 -18.72 -5.77
CA LEU A 142 12.93 -17.65 -4.79
C LEU A 142 12.58 -16.34 -5.50
N TRP A 143 13.38 -15.96 -6.50
CA TRP A 143 13.16 -14.73 -7.26
C TRP A 143 11.82 -14.75 -8.00
N PHE A 144 11.49 -15.85 -8.67
CA PHE A 144 10.25 -16.00 -9.43
C PHE A 144 9.01 -15.90 -8.55
N PHE A 145 8.98 -16.60 -7.40
CA PHE A 145 7.83 -16.58 -6.51
C PHE A 145 7.72 -15.29 -5.71
N ALA A 146 8.85 -14.70 -5.28
CA ALA A 146 8.85 -13.47 -4.49
C ALA A 146 8.53 -12.22 -5.31
N LYS A 147 8.95 -12.17 -6.59
CA LYS A 147 8.69 -11.01 -7.47
C LYS A 147 7.22 -10.88 -7.87
N ARG A 148 6.46 -11.99 -7.89
CA ARG A 148 5.06 -11.99 -8.31
C ARG A 148 4.16 -11.56 -7.15
N GLN A 149 3.98 -10.25 -7.02
CA GLN A 149 3.18 -9.61 -5.97
C GLN A 149 1.67 -9.58 -6.27
N ARG A 150 1.27 -9.70 -7.54
CA ARG A 150 -0.14 -9.69 -7.97
C ARG A 150 -0.79 -11.07 -7.96
N GLY A 151 -2.09 -11.11 -7.75
CA GLY A 151 -2.91 -12.33 -7.76
C GLY A 151 -2.63 -13.24 -6.56
N LEU A 152 -2.25 -12.65 -5.43
CA LEU A 152 -2.04 -13.33 -4.16
C LEU A 152 -3.36 -13.48 -3.38
N PHE A 153 -4.34 -12.62 -3.63
CA PHE A 153 -5.65 -12.72 -3.02
C PHE A 153 -6.57 -13.58 -3.90
N THR A 154 -6.76 -14.84 -3.52
CA THR A 154 -7.64 -15.81 -4.21
C THR A 154 -8.40 -16.65 -3.18
N GLU A 155 -9.44 -17.37 -3.60
CA GLU A 155 -10.28 -18.20 -2.72
C GLU A 155 -9.47 -19.14 -1.81
N LYS A 156 -8.38 -19.73 -2.31
CA LYS A 156 -7.54 -20.66 -1.54
C LYS A 156 -6.55 -19.99 -0.58
N THR A 157 -6.28 -18.70 -0.77
CA THR A 157 -5.18 -17.98 -0.07
C THR A 157 -5.63 -16.75 0.68
N SER A 158 -6.90 -16.34 0.54
CA SER A 158 -7.51 -15.15 1.16
C SER A 158 -7.32 -15.09 2.68
N ARG A 159 -7.57 -16.20 3.37
CA ARG A 159 -7.36 -16.31 4.82
C ARG A 159 -5.90 -16.08 5.22
N ARG A 160 -4.97 -16.75 4.54
CA ARG A 160 -3.54 -16.63 4.81
C ARG A 160 -3.00 -15.26 4.43
N PHE A 161 -3.56 -14.65 3.38
CA PHE A 161 -3.28 -13.27 2.99
C PHE A 161 -3.65 -12.31 4.11
N TYR A 162 -4.87 -12.43 4.65
CA TYR A 162 -5.34 -11.64 5.79
C TYR A 162 -4.46 -11.82 7.03
N GLU A 163 -4.23 -13.07 7.47
CA GLU A 163 -3.43 -13.37 8.67
C GLU A 163 -2.00 -12.80 8.59
N VAL A 164 -1.35 -12.93 7.42
CA VAL A 164 0.01 -12.40 7.21
C VAL A 164 -0.01 -10.87 7.24
N LEU A 165 -0.94 -10.20 6.54
CA LEU A 165 -0.99 -8.73 6.54
C LEU A 165 -1.20 -8.16 7.94
N VAL A 166 -2.11 -8.72 8.72
CA VAL A 166 -2.33 -8.29 10.11
C VAL A 166 -1.06 -8.50 10.94
N SER A 167 -0.39 -9.66 10.78
CA SER A 167 0.85 -9.94 11.51
C SER A 167 2.01 -9.01 11.15
N GLU A 168 2.12 -8.58 9.89
CA GLU A 168 3.19 -7.70 9.44
C GLU A 168 2.94 -6.24 9.80
N VAL A 169 1.68 -5.79 9.73
CA VAL A 169 1.32 -4.42 10.12
C VAL A 169 1.41 -4.21 11.64
N SER A 170 1.01 -5.21 12.43
CA SER A 170 1.08 -5.15 13.90
C SER A 170 2.50 -5.13 14.48
N ARG A 171 3.54 -5.36 13.66
CA ARG A 171 4.95 -5.20 14.09
C ARG A 171 5.36 -3.75 14.32
N SER A 172 4.58 -2.79 13.81
CA SER A 172 4.81 -1.34 13.96
C SER A 172 6.19 -0.84 13.50
N ASP A 173 6.90 -1.61 12.67
CA ASP A 173 8.12 -1.17 11.99
C ASP A 173 7.76 -0.63 10.60
N GLU A 174 8.12 0.62 10.35
CA GLU A 174 7.80 1.35 9.11
C GLU A 174 8.18 0.56 7.85
N LYS A 175 9.33 -0.13 7.84
CA LYS A 175 9.76 -0.92 6.67
C LYS A 175 8.84 -2.09 6.37
N TRP A 176 8.34 -2.75 7.41
CA TRP A 176 7.42 -3.89 7.29
C TRP A 176 6.00 -3.44 6.98
N THR A 177 5.54 -2.35 7.60
CA THR A 177 4.27 -1.71 7.28
C THR A 177 4.23 -1.27 5.81
N ASP A 178 5.28 -0.61 5.32
CA ASP A 178 5.39 -0.20 3.91
C ASP A 178 5.38 -1.40 2.96
N ALA A 179 6.11 -2.47 3.30
CA ALA A 179 6.14 -3.68 2.51
C ALA A 179 4.77 -4.37 2.45
N ALA A 180 4.07 -4.47 3.58
CA ALA A 180 2.72 -5.01 3.67
C ALA A 180 1.73 -4.15 2.86
N LEU A 181 1.84 -2.83 2.94
CA LEU A 181 1.03 -1.89 2.19
C LEU A 181 1.25 -2.05 0.67
N GLU A 182 2.49 -2.19 0.22
CA GLU A 182 2.80 -2.38 -1.21
C GLU A 182 2.16 -3.68 -1.75
N VAL A 183 2.23 -4.77 -0.98
CA VAL A 183 1.57 -6.05 -1.32
C VAL A 183 0.05 -5.89 -1.33
N LEU A 184 -0.51 -5.16 -0.36
CA LEU A 184 -1.94 -4.86 -0.30
C LEU A 184 -2.38 -4.10 -1.55
N LEU A 185 -1.70 -3.00 -1.90
CA LEU A 185 -2.02 -2.15 -3.05
C LEU A 185 -2.04 -2.95 -4.37
N HIS A 186 -1.08 -3.86 -4.57
CA HIS A 186 -1.03 -4.71 -5.75
C HIS A 186 -2.18 -5.72 -5.88
N ASN A 187 -2.87 -6.04 -4.79
CA ASN A 187 -4.01 -6.95 -4.77
C ASN A 187 -5.34 -6.24 -4.42
N PHE A 188 -5.30 -4.92 -4.19
CA PHE A 188 -6.44 -4.17 -3.68
C PHE A 188 -7.65 -4.21 -4.62
N LYS A 189 -7.39 -4.22 -5.93
CA LYS A 189 -8.43 -4.40 -6.95
C LYS A 189 -9.18 -5.73 -6.77
N ASP A 190 -8.46 -6.82 -6.52
CA ASP A 190 -9.06 -8.15 -6.37
C ASP A 190 -9.83 -8.25 -5.04
N ILE A 191 -9.33 -7.61 -3.98
CA ILE A 191 -10.03 -7.47 -2.69
C ILE A 191 -11.36 -6.74 -2.87
N CYS A 192 -11.34 -5.55 -3.48
CA CYS A 192 -12.56 -4.76 -3.72
C CYS A 192 -13.54 -5.49 -4.62
N LYS A 193 -13.05 -6.21 -5.63
CA LYS A 193 -13.87 -7.06 -6.50
C LYS A 193 -14.59 -8.14 -5.69
N SER A 194 -13.89 -8.84 -4.80
CA SER A 194 -14.49 -9.87 -3.94
C SER A 194 -15.47 -9.33 -2.90
N ILE A 195 -15.37 -8.06 -2.50
CA ILE A 195 -16.39 -7.44 -1.63
C ILE A 195 -17.72 -7.24 -2.38
N LYS A 196 -17.65 -6.84 -3.66
CA LYS A 196 -18.82 -6.43 -4.45
C LYS A 196 -19.45 -7.58 -5.25
N GLU A 197 -18.64 -8.44 -5.88
CA GLU A 197 -19.11 -9.44 -6.84
C GLU A 197 -19.38 -10.82 -6.20
N ASP A 198 -18.67 -11.18 -5.13
CA ASP A 198 -18.84 -12.48 -4.46
C ASP A 198 -20.03 -12.45 -3.47
N LYS A 199 -20.54 -13.63 -3.12
CA LYS A 199 -21.59 -13.76 -2.09
C LYS A 199 -21.09 -13.17 -0.77
N ALA A 200 -21.93 -12.36 -0.12
CA ALA A 200 -21.57 -11.64 1.11
C ALA A 200 -21.07 -12.57 2.23
N ASP A 201 -21.58 -13.80 2.29
CA ASP A 201 -21.22 -14.80 3.31
C ASP A 201 -20.08 -15.75 2.88
N SER A 202 -19.47 -15.52 1.71
CA SER A 202 -18.31 -16.31 1.30
C SER A 202 -17.09 -15.94 2.14
N ASP A 203 -16.27 -16.95 2.48
CA ASP A 203 -15.03 -16.75 3.24
C ASP A 203 -14.12 -15.71 2.56
N ILE A 204 -14.07 -15.68 1.23
CA ILE A 204 -13.27 -14.71 0.48
C ILE A 204 -13.80 -13.28 0.67
N SER A 205 -15.11 -13.05 0.63
CA SER A 205 -15.71 -11.73 0.84
C SER A 205 -15.55 -11.27 2.28
N GLN A 206 -15.71 -12.18 3.26
CA GLN A 206 -15.49 -11.87 4.67
C GLN A 206 -14.03 -11.51 4.95
N ASN A 207 -13.07 -12.28 4.43
CA ASN A 207 -11.65 -11.94 4.55
C ASN A 207 -11.32 -10.62 3.83
N ALA A 208 -11.92 -10.34 2.67
CA ALA A 208 -11.73 -9.09 1.96
C ALA A 208 -12.20 -7.88 2.79
N ARG A 209 -13.41 -7.96 3.38
CA ARG A 209 -13.92 -6.93 4.29
C ARG A 209 -13.04 -6.79 5.53
N ALA A 210 -12.62 -7.89 6.13
CA ALA A 210 -11.72 -7.87 7.29
C ALA A 210 -10.36 -7.23 6.96
N ILE A 211 -9.81 -7.44 5.76
CA ILE A 211 -8.59 -6.74 5.33
C ILE A 211 -8.84 -5.23 5.25
N VAL A 212 -9.92 -4.81 4.60
CA VAL A 212 -10.23 -3.40 4.45
C VAL A 212 -10.51 -2.75 5.81
N ASP A 213 -11.26 -3.40 6.70
CA ASP A 213 -11.62 -2.81 7.98
C ASP A 213 -10.52 -2.89 9.03
N VAL A 214 -9.78 -4.00 9.12
CA VAL A 214 -8.70 -4.15 10.12
C VAL A 214 -7.43 -3.51 9.62
N VAL A 215 -6.90 -3.93 8.45
CA VAL A 215 -5.57 -3.49 8.00
C VAL A 215 -5.52 -2.00 7.68
N LEU A 216 -6.57 -1.44 7.07
CA LEU A 216 -6.60 0.00 6.77
C LEU A 216 -6.98 0.86 7.97
N SER A 217 -7.43 0.29 9.09
CA SER A 217 -7.68 1.04 10.33
C SER A 217 -6.53 0.98 11.33
N GLU A 218 -5.53 0.11 11.10
CA GLU A 218 -4.32 0.07 11.91
C GLU A 218 -3.58 1.41 11.91
N GLU A 219 -3.26 1.92 13.10
CA GLU A 219 -2.73 3.27 13.31
C GLU A 219 -1.47 3.55 12.47
N SER A 220 -0.54 2.59 12.41
CA SER A 220 0.69 2.72 11.62
C SER A 220 0.40 2.86 10.13
N VAL A 221 -0.59 2.13 9.60
CA VAL A 221 -0.97 2.17 8.18
C VAL A 221 -1.66 3.49 7.87
N VAL A 222 -2.64 3.86 8.71
CA VAL A 222 -3.38 5.12 8.58
C VAL A 222 -2.42 6.31 8.58
N LYS A 223 -1.45 6.33 9.50
CA LYS A 223 -0.44 7.40 9.59
C LYS A 223 0.42 7.46 8.32
N VAL A 224 0.92 6.34 7.82
CA VAL A 224 1.73 6.29 6.58
C VAL A 224 0.90 6.78 5.39
N LEU A 225 -0.34 6.30 5.24
CA LEU A 225 -1.24 6.67 4.14
C LEU A 225 -1.61 8.15 4.14
N THR A 226 -1.80 8.74 5.31
CA THR A 226 -2.28 10.13 5.43
C THR A 226 -1.17 11.17 5.50
N THR A 227 0.10 10.76 5.68
CA THR A 227 1.22 11.69 5.84
C THR A 227 2.38 11.51 4.84
N LYS A 228 2.62 10.29 4.33
CA LYS A 228 3.79 9.95 3.48
C LYS A 228 3.41 9.44 2.09
N ARG A 229 2.45 8.52 1.97
CA ARG A 229 2.11 7.81 0.72
C ARG A 229 0.81 8.31 0.08
N LEU A 230 0.84 9.52 -0.49
CA LEU A 230 -0.32 10.12 -1.17
C LEU A 230 -0.80 9.30 -2.38
N ASP A 231 0.14 8.68 -3.09
CA ASP A 231 -0.11 7.76 -4.21
C ASP A 231 -0.97 6.56 -3.80
N ALA A 232 -0.63 5.93 -2.67
CA ALA A 232 -1.33 4.79 -2.12
C ALA A 232 -2.74 5.16 -1.68
N LEU A 233 -2.88 6.30 -0.98
CA LEU A 233 -4.17 6.81 -0.53
C LEU A 233 -5.12 7.08 -1.71
N GLN A 234 -4.64 7.74 -2.75
CA GLN A 234 -5.43 7.99 -3.97
C GLN A 234 -5.84 6.70 -4.67
N HIS A 235 -4.91 5.75 -4.80
CA HIS A 235 -5.21 4.46 -5.40
C HIS A 235 -6.29 3.68 -4.62
N ILE A 236 -6.24 3.70 -3.28
CA ILE A 236 -7.24 3.07 -2.42
C ILE A 236 -8.62 3.71 -2.64
N LEU A 237 -8.71 5.04 -2.52
CA LEU A 237 -9.96 5.77 -2.68
C LEU A 237 -10.56 5.59 -4.08
N PHE A 238 -9.74 5.70 -5.12
CA PHE A 238 -10.16 5.47 -6.50
C PHE A 238 -10.69 4.05 -6.73
N THR A 239 -10.03 3.05 -6.15
CA THR A 239 -10.48 1.66 -6.30
C THR A 239 -11.80 1.42 -5.57
N ILE A 240 -11.98 1.98 -4.38
CA ILE A 240 -13.24 1.90 -3.62
C ILE A 240 -14.39 2.55 -4.37
N GLU A 241 -14.16 3.74 -4.94
CA GLU A 241 -15.12 4.44 -5.79
C GLU A 241 -15.47 3.63 -7.04
N LYS A 242 -14.46 3.04 -7.69
CA LYS A 242 -14.63 2.24 -8.91
C LYS A 242 -15.51 1.01 -8.67
N TYR A 243 -15.35 0.34 -7.54
CA TYR A 243 -16.13 -0.84 -7.17
C TYR A 243 -17.41 -0.53 -6.38
N ASP A 244 -17.70 0.75 -6.15
CA ASP A 244 -18.90 1.20 -5.44
C ASP A 244 -19.08 0.50 -4.09
N ILE A 245 -17.99 0.48 -3.31
CA ILE A 245 -18.00 -0.04 -1.94
C ILE A 245 -18.64 1.00 -1.04
N ASN A 246 -19.56 0.56 -0.17
CA ASN A 246 -20.26 1.42 0.77
C ASN A 246 -19.81 1.22 2.22
N GLN A 247 -20.25 2.11 3.11
CA GLN A 247 -19.92 2.07 4.53
C GLN A 247 -20.37 0.78 5.24
N ILE A 248 -21.42 0.10 4.78
CA ILE A 248 -21.84 -1.18 5.36
C ILE A 248 -20.79 -2.27 5.10
N GLN A 249 -20.11 -2.20 3.95
CA GLN A 249 -19.08 -3.14 3.55
C GLN A 249 -17.68 -2.77 4.08
N CYS A 250 -17.47 -1.49 4.38
CA CYS A 250 -16.23 -0.93 4.90
C CYS A 250 -16.58 0.09 6.00
N ASN A 251 -16.80 -0.42 7.21
CA ASN A 251 -17.34 0.40 8.29
C ASN A 251 -16.24 1.15 9.05
N VAL A 252 -15.01 0.66 9.02
CA VAL A 252 -13.92 1.19 9.86
C VAL A 252 -12.76 1.69 9.02
N GLY A 253 -12.35 0.96 7.98
CA GLY A 253 -11.10 1.24 7.25
C GLY A 253 -11.04 2.65 6.64
N ILE A 254 -11.99 2.98 5.78
CA ILE A 254 -12.04 4.31 5.13
C ILE A 254 -12.39 5.42 6.12
N PRO A 255 -13.38 5.26 7.01
CA PRO A 255 -13.63 6.25 8.04
C PRO A 255 -12.40 6.54 8.92
N ALA A 256 -11.59 5.54 9.27
CA ALA A 256 -10.36 5.74 10.04
C ALA A 256 -9.32 6.58 9.27
N ILE A 257 -9.15 6.33 7.97
CA ILE A 257 -8.28 7.12 7.11
C ILE A 257 -8.76 8.58 7.04
N VAL A 258 -10.04 8.80 6.74
CA VAL A 258 -10.60 10.16 6.61
C VAL A 258 -10.55 10.88 7.96
N ARG A 259 -10.83 10.17 9.05
CA ARG A 259 -10.70 10.69 10.42
C ARG A 259 -9.30 11.19 10.70
N ASN A 260 -8.27 10.41 10.36
CA ASN A 260 -6.89 10.82 10.60
C ASN A 260 -6.46 11.99 9.72
N LEU A 261 -7.01 12.13 8.50
CA LEU A 261 -6.80 13.32 7.69
C LEU A 261 -7.29 14.59 8.40
N PHE A 262 -8.41 14.52 9.13
CA PHE A 262 -8.91 15.65 9.92
C PHE A 262 -8.19 15.85 11.25
N LEU A 263 -7.70 14.79 11.91
CA LEU A 263 -7.16 14.87 13.27
C LEU A 263 -5.67 15.15 13.36
N ASP A 264 -4.88 14.58 12.45
CA ASP A 264 -3.42 14.69 12.44
C ASP A 264 -3.01 15.96 11.69
N GLU A 265 -2.38 16.91 12.39
CA GLU A 265 -1.86 18.15 11.79
C GLU A 265 -0.70 17.90 10.82
N GLY A 266 -0.07 16.71 10.88
CA GLY A 266 0.90 16.25 9.89
C GLY A 266 0.28 15.68 8.61
N SER A 267 -1.06 15.58 8.53
CA SER A 267 -1.76 14.96 7.41
C SER A 267 -1.72 15.82 6.15
N PHE A 268 -2.09 15.20 5.02
CA PHE A 268 -2.19 15.90 3.75
C PHE A 268 -3.20 17.06 3.77
N PHE A 269 -4.29 17.01 4.55
CA PHE A 269 -5.25 18.13 4.64
C PHE A 269 -4.60 19.42 5.16
N TYR A 270 -3.80 19.30 6.22
CA TYR A 270 -3.10 20.43 6.83
C TYR A 270 -1.91 20.88 5.97
N LYS A 271 -1.17 19.94 5.36
CA LYS A 271 -0.09 20.26 4.41
C LYS A 271 -0.61 21.02 3.19
N HIS A 272 -1.80 20.70 2.69
CA HIS A 272 -2.43 21.46 1.60
C HIS A 272 -2.72 22.91 2.01
N LEU A 273 -3.23 23.11 3.23
CA LEU A 273 -3.52 24.45 3.75
C LEU A 273 -2.23 25.27 3.92
N ASN A 274 -1.18 24.65 4.44
CA ASN A 274 0.15 25.26 4.61
C ASN A 274 0.97 25.38 3.31
N ARG A 275 0.44 24.88 2.18
CA ARG A 275 1.12 24.83 0.87
C ARG A 275 2.49 24.13 0.92
N ASP A 276 2.59 23.03 1.65
CA ASP A 276 3.84 22.35 1.93
C ASP A 276 3.94 20.94 1.28
N GLY A 277 5.13 20.61 0.79
CA GLY A 277 5.50 19.26 0.33
C GLY A 277 4.75 18.71 -0.89
N LEU A 278 4.57 17.38 -0.93
CA LEU A 278 3.91 16.63 -2.01
C LEU A 278 2.43 17.02 -2.21
N ALA A 279 1.83 17.72 -1.25
CA ALA A 279 0.48 18.27 -1.32
C ALA A 279 0.32 19.33 -2.44
N LEU A 280 1.41 19.85 -2.99
CA LEU A 280 1.37 20.72 -4.17
C LEU A 280 1.14 19.95 -5.48
N SER A 281 1.40 18.64 -5.49
CA SER A 281 1.36 17.84 -6.72
C SER A 281 -0.04 17.27 -7.04
N SER A 282 -0.83 16.93 -6.02
CA SER A 282 -2.19 16.43 -6.24
C SER A 282 -3.09 16.73 -5.04
N ASN A 283 -4.29 17.27 -5.30
CA ASN A 283 -5.21 17.74 -4.27
C ASN A 283 -6.09 16.60 -3.73
N ILE A 284 -5.82 16.12 -2.52
CA ILE A 284 -6.60 15.03 -1.92
C ILE A 284 -8.04 15.44 -1.57
N TYR A 285 -8.31 16.74 -1.31
CA TYR A 285 -9.68 17.21 -1.13
C TYR A 285 -10.54 16.96 -2.36
N ARG A 286 -9.95 17.10 -3.55
CA ARG A 286 -10.63 16.81 -4.81
C ARG A 286 -10.95 15.32 -4.93
N THR A 287 -10.02 14.45 -4.59
CA THR A 287 -10.25 12.99 -4.64
C THR A 287 -11.38 12.55 -3.71
N ILE A 288 -11.49 13.15 -2.52
CA ILE A 288 -12.48 12.73 -1.51
C ILE A 288 -13.82 13.45 -1.68
N PHE A 289 -13.82 14.78 -1.73
CA PHE A 289 -15.02 15.61 -1.64
C PHE A 289 -15.56 16.08 -3.00
N GLU A 290 -14.83 15.90 -4.10
CA GLU A 290 -15.37 16.05 -5.46
C GLU A 290 -15.84 14.72 -6.08
N SER A 291 -15.79 13.61 -5.32
CA SER A 291 -16.39 12.33 -5.73
C SER A 291 -17.83 12.20 -5.19
N PRO A 292 -18.86 12.22 -6.05
CA PRO A 292 -20.24 12.06 -5.59
C PRO A 292 -20.51 10.70 -4.95
N LYS A 293 -19.83 9.65 -5.43
CA LYS A 293 -19.96 8.30 -4.90
C LYS A 293 -19.46 8.20 -3.47
N LEU A 294 -18.29 8.76 -3.16
CA LEU A 294 -17.76 8.76 -1.80
C LEU A 294 -18.67 9.56 -0.86
N LEU A 295 -19.20 10.70 -1.30
CA LEU A 295 -20.15 11.53 -0.54
C LEU A 295 -21.47 10.80 -0.22
N ILE A 296 -21.93 9.92 -1.11
CA ILE A 296 -23.14 9.11 -0.90
C ILE A 296 -22.83 7.91 0.01
N ASN A 297 -21.73 7.21 -0.27
CA ASN A 297 -21.46 5.90 0.29
C ASN A 297 -20.85 5.92 1.70
N PHE A 298 -20.28 7.05 2.12
CA PHE A 298 -19.62 7.21 3.42
C PHE A 298 -20.07 8.50 4.11
N SER A 299 -20.32 8.44 5.43
CA SER A 299 -20.43 9.63 6.27
C SER A 299 -19.04 10.23 6.51
N LEU A 300 -18.66 11.19 5.66
CA LEU A 300 -17.34 11.84 5.71
C LEU A 300 -17.21 12.87 6.83
N PHE A 301 -18.34 13.42 7.30
CA PHE A 301 -18.37 14.46 8.34
C PHE A 301 -19.01 14.01 9.65
N GLY A 302 -19.64 12.84 9.68
CA GLY A 302 -20.25 12.25 10.87
C GLY A 302 -19.59 10.94 11.29
N TYR A 303 -20.29 10.18 12.13
CA TYR A 303 -19.78 8.92 12.65
C TYR A 303 -19.73 7.81 11.57
N PRO A 304 -18.66 7.00 11.50
CA PRO A 304 -17.53 6.88 12.43
C PRO A 304 -16.29 7.75 12.09
N THR A 305 -16.37 8.61 11.08
CA THR A 305 -15.27 9.47 10.65
C THR A 305 -14.97 10.58 11.66
N LEU A 306 -15.93 11.47 11.90
CA LEU A 306 -15.83 12.53 12.89
C LEU A 306 -16.91 12.31 13.96
N GLY A 307 -16.45 11.92 15.16
CA GLY A 307 -17.29 11.81 16.35
C GLY A 307 -17.12 13.00 17.28
N TYR A 308 -18.02 13.12 18.27
CA TYR A 308 -17.96 14.19 19.29
C TYR A 308 -16.61 14.28 20.03
N SER A 309 -15.91 13.15 20.23
CA SER A 309 -14.62 13.09 20.94
C SER A 309 -13.40 13.49 20.09
N ALA A 310 -13.57 13.60 18.77
CA ALA A 310 -12.51 13.95 17.82
C ALA A 310 -12.43 15.47 17.58
N ARG A 311 -13.18 16.28 18.32
CA ARG A 311 -13.31 17.71 18.07
C ARG A 311 -12.07 18.47 18.54
N LYS A 312 -11.34 19.04 17.59
CA LYS A 312 -10.38 20.12 17.85
C LYS A 312 -11.03 21.44 17.46
N ASN A 313 -11.02 22.39 18.40
CA ASN A 313 -11.54 23.74 18.22
C ASN A 313 -10.38 24.72 17.93
N SER A 314 -9.41 24.30 17.11
CA SER A 314 -8.35 25.20 16.64
C SER A 314 -8.78 25.90 15.37
N ARG A 315 -8.18 27.06 15.09
CA ARG A 315 -8.48 27.79 13.87
C ARG A 315 -8.14 26.96 12.64
N ILE A 316 -6.96 26.34 12.64
CA ILE A 316 -6.44 25.56 11.50
C ILE A 316 -7.34 24.35 11.21
N SER A 317 -7.78 23.60 12.23
CA SER A 317 -8.69 22.47 12.02
C SER A 317 -10.05 22.93 11.47
N THR A 318 -10.53 24.09 11.93
CA THR A 318 -11.76 24.72 11.42
C THR A 318 -11.62 25.11 9.95
N SER A 319 -10.50 25.72 9.56
CA SER A 319 -10.23 26.07 8.15
C SER A 319 -10.15 24.83 7.26
N VAL A 320 -9.53 23.74 7.72
CA VAL A 320 -9.51 22.44 7.02
C VAL A 320 -10.93 21.90 6.80
N LEU A 321 -11.77 21.95 7.84
CA LEU A 321 -13.16 21.51 7.75
C LEU A 321 -13.99 22.38 6.79
N ILE A 322 -13.86 23.70 6.87
CA ILE A 322 -14.52 24.65 5.95
C ILE A 322 -14.12 24.35 4.50
N GLN A 323 -12.84 24.08 4.25
CA GLN A 323 -12.36 23.73 2.91
C GLN A 323 -12.96 22.41 2.39
N ALA A 324 -13.00 21.37 3.24
CA ALA A 324 -13.64 20.11 2.90
C ALA A 324 -15.14 20.26 2.63
N LEU A 325 -15.85 20.98 3.50
CA LEU A 325 -17.28 21.23 3.40
C LEU A 325 -17.64 22.04 2.15
N SER A 326 -16.87 23.08 1.85
CA SER A 326 -17.02 23.88 0.63
C SER A 326 -16.95 23.03 -0.64
N LYS A 327 -16.02 22.06 -0.68
CA LYS A 327 -15.87 21.14 -1.81
C LYS A 327 -17.02 20.14 -1.92
N ALA A 328 -17.47 19.60 -0.78
CA ALA A 328 -18.62 18.70 -0.75
C ALA A 328 -19.91 19.40 -1.20
N ILE A 329 -20.16 20.61 -0.71
CA ILE A 329 -21.32 21.45 -1.09
C ILE A 329 -21.27 21.76 -2.59
N SER A 330 -20.15 22.29 -3.08
CA SER A 330 -20.01 22.62 -4.51
C SER A 330 -20.27 21.40 -5.40
N THR A 331 -19.81 20.22 -5.00
CA THR A 331 -20.04 18.97 -5.73
C THR A 331 -21.52 18.55 -5.71
N TYR A 332 -22.17 18.66 -4.56
CA TYR A 332 -23.60 18.39 -4.43
C TYR A 332 -24.44 19.34 -5.29
N ILE A 333 -24.17 20.64 -5.26
CA ILE A 333 -24.93 21.62 -6.06
C ILE A 333 -24.72 21.41 -7.56
N LYS A 334 -23.48 21.13 -7.99
CA LYS A 334 -23.16 20.92 -9.41
C LYS A 334 -23.75 19.62 -9.97
N THR A 335 -23.64 18.53 -9.21
CA THR A 335 -24.00 17.19 -9.72
C THR A 335 -25.40 16.74 -9.31
N GLY A 336 -25.97 17.33 -8.26
CA GLY A 336 -27.17 16.85 -7.57
C GLY A 336 -26.99 15.51 -6.84
N GLN A 337 -25.74 15.06 -6.71
CA GLN A 337 -25.38 13.80 -6.09
C GLN A 337 -24.55 14.06 -4.84
N GLY A 338 -24.92 13.41 -3.73
CA GLY A 338 -24.31 13.59 -2.42
C GLY A 338 -25.34 13.37 -1.31
N SER A 339 -24.89 12.91 -0.15
CA SER A 339 -25.78 12.79 1.01
C SER A 339 -25.93 14.15 1.69
N VAL A 340 -27.10 14.77 1.54
CA VAL A 340 -27.47 16.02 2.22
C VAL A 340 -27.29 15.89 3.73
N ARG A 341 -27.71 14.75 4.29
CA ARG A 341 -27.55 14.44 5.71
C ARG A 341 -26.08 14.48 6.14
N HIS A 342 -25.17 13.88 5.37
CA HIS A 342 -23.75 13.88 5.70
C HIS A 342 -23.15 15.29 5.63
N ILE A 343 -23.59 16.12 4.68
CA ILE A 343 -23.16 17.54 4.61
C ILE A 343 -23.67 18.30 5.84
N ASN A 344 -24.92 18.05 6.25
CA ASN A 344 -25.51 18.66 7.44
C ASN A 344 -24.82 18.25 8.75
N GLU A 345 -24.25 17.05 8.84
CA GLU A 345 -23.37 16.64 9.95
C GLU A 345 -22.10 17.53 10.03
N GLY A 346 -21.56 17.96 8.88
CA GLY A 346 -20.47 18.93 8.81
C GLY A 346 -20.86 20.32 9.31
N PHE A 347 -22.07 20.79 8.99
CA PHE A 347 -22.61 22.02 9.56
C PHE A 347 -22.84 21.90 11.07
N GLU A 348 -23.32 20.75 11.56
CA GLU A 348 -23.47 20.51 12.99
C GLU A 348 -22.11 20.63 13.71
N TYR A 349 -21.02 20.11 13.12
CA TYR A 349 -19.68 20.28 13.68
C TYR A 349 -19.27 21.76 13.78
N LEU A 350 -19.46 22.54 12.71
CA LEU A 350 -19.14 23.97 12.71
C LEU A 350 -19.99 24.75 13.71
N SER A 351 -21.28 24.43 13.82
CA SER A 351 -22.18 25.01 14.82
C SER A 351 -21.68 24.79 16.24
N ASN A 352 -21.31 23.55 16.56
CA ASN A 352 -20.80 23.21 17.89
C ASN A 352 -19.47 23.91 18.17
N THR A 353 -18.57 23.97 17.18
CA THR A 353 -17.29 24.68 17.30
C THR A 353 -17.51 26.17 17.59
N PHE A 354 -18.43 26.80 16.85
CA PHE A 354 -18.78 28.21 17.03
C PHE A 354 -19.35 28.48 18.43
N GLU A 355 -20.28 27.64 18.89
CA GLU A 355 -20.90 27.77 20.22
C GLU A 355 -19.88 27.55 21.36
N ASP A 356 -19.04 26.52 21.25
CA ASP A 356 -18.00 26.22 22.22
C ASP A 356 -16.99 27.37 22.33
N VAL A 357 -16.58 27.94 21.20
CA VAL A 357 -15.67 29.10 21.16
C VAL A 357 -16.34 30.33 21.79
N CYS A 358 -17.60 30.62 21.46
CA CYS A 358 -18.36 31.70 22.12
C CYS A 358 -18.44 31.51 23.64
N ARG A 359 -18.75 30.30 24.12
CA ARG A 359 -18.79 30.00 25.56
C ARG A 359 -17.43 30.19 26.22
N LYS A 360 -16.35 29.73 25.56
CA LYS A 360 -14.98 29.89 26.06
C LYS A 360 -14.64 31.37 26.24
N ILE A 361 -14.92 32.18 25.22
CA ILE A 361 -14.75 33.64 25.26
C ILE A 361 -15.57 34.23 26.41
N ALA A 362 -16.86 33.92 26.52
CA ALA A 362 -17.73 34.45 27.58
C ALA A 362 -17.20 34.18 28.99
N ILE A 363 -16.66 32.98 29.23
CA ILE A 363 -16.09 32.59 30.53
C ILE A 363 -14.85 33.42 30.87
N GLU A 364 -13.92 33.59 29.94
CA GLU A 364 -12.72 34.40 30.17
C GLU A 364 -13.06 35.90 30.30
N GLU A 365 -14.10 36.35 29.62
CA GLU A 365 -14.64 37.71 29.71
C GLU A 365 -15.24 37.98 31.10
N GLY A 366 -15.87 36.97 31.67
CA GLY A 366 -16.37 36.97 33.04
C GLY A 366 -15.25 37.00 34.10
N ARG A 367 -14.07 36.49 33.75
CA ARG A 367 -12.86 36.53 34.60
C ARG A 367 -12.06 37.84 34.48
N GLY A 368 -12.45 38.72 33.56
CA GLY A 368 -11.80 40.03 33.35
C GLY A 368 -10.53 39.97 32.50
N VAL A 369 -10.35 38.91 31.70
CA VAL A 369 -9.24 38.79 30.74
C VAL A 369 -9.47 39.74 29.57
N ASP A 370 -8.41 40.41 29.09
CA ASP A 370 -8.47 41.17 27.84
C ASP A 370 -8.46 40.19 26.65
N ILE A 371 -9.66 39.84 26.21
CA ILE A 371 -9.88 38.80 25.20
C ILE A 371 -9.27 39.17 23.85
N LYS A 372 -9.23 40.47 23.50
CA LYS A 372 -8.83 40.92 22.16
C LYS A 372 -7.46 40.40 21.74
N TYR A 373 -6.54 40.30 22.69
CA TYR A 373 -5.18 39.80 22.45
C TYR A 373 -4.95 38.40 23.03
N ALA A 374 -5.63 38.04 24.12
CA ALA A 374 -5.43 36.75 24.78
C ALA A 374 -6.12 35.57 24.06
N MET A 375 -7.16 35.84 23.28
CA MET A 375 -7.98 34.82 22.60
C MET A 375 -8.09 35.11 21.09
N GLU A 376 -7.00 35.58 20.49
CA GLU A 376 -6.94 35.91 19.07
C GLU A 376 -7.35 34.70 18.19
N GLU A 377 -6.87 33.50 18.51
CA GLU A 377 -7.17 32.29 17.73
C GLU A 377 -8.68 31.97 17.73
N GLU A 378 -9.33 32.09 18.89
CA GLU A 378 -10.75 31.90 19.05
C GLU A 378 -11.57 32.91 18.25
N TRP A 379 -11.21 34.19 18.33
CA TRP A 379 -11.89 35.23 17.54
C TRP A 379 -11.77 34.98 16.05
N TRP A 380 -10.58 34.65 15.56
CA TRP A 380 -10.38 34.30 14.16
C TRP A 380 -11.12 33.03 13.76
N THR A 381 -11.29 32.07 14.66
CA THR A 381 -12.10 30.87 14.41
C THR A 381 -13.57 31.24 14.19
N LEU A 382 -14.14 32.13 15.02
CA LEU A 382 -15.49 32.65 14.80
C LEU A 382 -15.59 33.43 13.48
N HIS A 383 -14.56 34.21 13.16
CA HIS A 383 -14.47 34.98 11.92
C HIS A 383 -14.46 34.08 10.67
N ASP A 384 -13.63 33.03 10.66
CA ASP A 384 -13.52 32.11 9.54
C ASP A 384 -14.86 31.38 9.30
N ILE A 385 -15.57 30.99 10.37
CA ILE A 385 -16.92 30.38 10.27
C ILE A 385 -17.95 31.41 9.77
N ALA A 386 -17.94 32.63 10.32
CA ALA A 386 -18.87 33.68 9.92
C ALA A 386 -18.69 34.10 8.46
N GLN A 387 -17.44 34.28 8.02
CA GLN A 387 -17.09 34.56 6.64
C GLN A 387 -17.51 33.40 5.73
N PHE A 388 -17.33 32.15 6.16
CA PHE A 388 -17.79 31.01 5.37
C PHE A 388 -19.30 31.05 5.16
N LEU A 389 -20.11 31.32 6.20
CA LEU A 389 -21.56 31.31 6.12
C LEU A 389 -22.14 32.50 5.37
N GLY A 390 -21.60 33.70 5.63
CA GLY A 390 -22.14 34.92 5.08
C GLY A 390 -21.55 35.28 3.73
N HIS A 391 -20.37 34.77 3.38
CA HIS A 391 -19.75 35.06 2.09
C HIS A 391 -19.51 33.76 1.31
N THR A 392 -18.61 32.89 1.74
CA THR A 392 -18.19 31.75 0.91
C THR A 392 -19.39 30.90 0.45
N TYR A 393 -20.27 30.49 1.35
CA TYR A 393 -21.42 29.62 1.06
C TYR A 393 -22.42 30.24 0.07
N PRO A 394 -22.96 31.45 0.30
CA PRO A 394 -23.84 32.12 -0.65
C PRO A 394 -23.21 32.30 -2.03
N PHE A 395 -21.88 32.44 -2.08
CA PHE A 395 -21.12 32.66 -3.32
C PHE A 395 -20.44 31.40 -3.87
N LEU A 396 -20.73 30.18 -3.37
CA LEU A 396 -20.10 28.92 -3.83
C LEU A 396 -20.38 28.58 -5.32
N ASP A 397 -21.19 29.39 -6.00
CA ASP A 397 -21.94 29.05 -7.22
C ASP A 397 -21.75 29.99 -8.42
N TYR A 398 -21.04 31.12 -8.30
CA TYR A 398 -21.00 32.11 -9.39
C TYR A 398 -20.07 31.79 -10.57
N GLN A 399 -19.56 30.55 -10.72
CA GLN A 399 -18.50 30.25 -11.70
C GLN A 399 -18.80 29.15 -12.73
N GLU A 400 -19.83 28.29 -12.58
CA GLU A 400 -20.06 27.13 -13.47
C GLU A 400 -21.56 26.77 -13.61
N PRO A 401 -21.99 25.96 -14.61
CA PRO A 401 -23.39 25.59 -14.76
C PRO A 401 -23.87 24.74 -13.58
N LEU A 402 -24.84 25.27 -12.82
CA LEU A 402 -25.44 24.66 -11.65
C LEU A 402 -26.62 23.77 -12.02
N ASN A 403 -26.94 22.80 -11.16
CA ASN A 403 -28.14 21.99 -11.33
C ASN A 403 -29.40 22.75 -10.85
N ALA A 404 -30.20 23.22 -11.79
CA ALA A 404 -31.40 24.02 -11.53
C ALA A 404 -32.42 23.30 -10.61
N ASP A 405 -32.58 21.98 -10.75
CA ASP A 405 -33.52 21.21 -9.94
C ASP A 405 -33.12 21.19 -8.45
N ILE A 406 -31.80 21.17 -8.20
CA ILE A 406 -31.26 21.21 -6.83
C ILE A 406 -31.46 22.59 -6.24
N ILE A 407 -31.19 23.65 -6.99
CA ILE A 407 -31.43 25.03 -6.54
C ILE A 407 -32.90 25.23 -6.15
N GLU A 408 -33.83 24.80 -6.99
CA GLU A 408 -35.26 24.89 -6.66
C GLU A 408 -35.63 24.05 -5.44
N ARG A 409 -35.05 22.87 -5.26
CA ARG A 409 -35.24 22.07 -4.04
C ARG A 409 -34.71 22.79 -2.80
N GLU A 410 -33.52 23.37 -2.85
CA GLU A 410 -32.91 24.08 -1.73
C GLU A 410 -33.73 25.31 -1.29
N LYS A 411 -34.51 25.93 -2.20
CA LYS A 411 -35.47 26.99 -1.86
C LYS A 411 -36.67 26.50 -1.03
N THR A 412 -36.96 25.20 -1.03
CA THR A 412 -38.11 24.63 -0.30
C THR A 412 -37.83 24.30 1.16
N ALA A 413 -36.63 24.62 1.66
CA ALA A 413 -36.27 24.41 3.06
C ALA A 413 -37.27 25.14 3.99
N SER A 414 -38.02 24.38 4.79
CA SER A 414 -39.07 24.90 5.67
C SER A 414 -38.67 24.95 7.14
N GLU A 415 -37.56 24.32 7.52
CA GLU A 415 -37.10 24.21 8.89
C GLU A 415 -35.58 24.34 9.00
N ALA A 416 -35.13 24.85 10.15
CA ALA A 416 -33.73 24.86 10.55
C ALA A 416 -33.41 23.55 11.27
N SER A 417 -32.69 22.63 10.61
CA SER A 417 -32.39 21.30 11.14
C SER A 417 -31.10 20.69 10.58
N PHE A 418 -30.21 20.23 11.45
CA PHE A 418 -29.04 19.43 11.07
C PHE A 418 -29.39 17.98 10.67
N HIS A 419 -30.59 17.52 11.03
CA HIS A 419 -31.04 16.16 10.71
C HIS A 419 -31.87 16.09 9.42
N SER A 420 -32.03 17.22 8.73
CA SER A 420 -32.67 17.25 7.43
C SER A 420 -31.91 16.38 6.43
N GLY A 421 -32.63 15.47 5.78
CA GLY A 421 -32.13 14.71 4.63
C GLY A 421 -32.53 15.30 3.29
N SER A 422 -33.27 16.42 3.27
CA SER A 422 -33.89 16.97 2.05
C SER A 422 -33.13 18.14 1.45
N THR A 423 -32.61 19.04 2.28
CA THR A 423 -31.92 20.27 1.88
C THR A 423 -30.71 20.57 2.78
N ILE A 424 -29.65 21.12 2.19
CA ILE A 424 -28.50 21.64 2.94
C ILE A 424 -28.81 23.01 3.56
N ASN A 425 -29.72 23.78 2.95
CA ASN A 425 -30.18 25.06 3.49
C ASN A 425 -30.82 24.94 4.88
N ALA A 426 -31.46 23.80 5.18
CA ALA A 426 -31.95 23.52 6.53
C ALA A 426 -30.81 23.46 7.57
N GLY A 427 -29.67 22.87 7.22
CA GLY A 427 -28.48 22.82 8.07
C GLY A 427 -27.81 24.18 8.23
N VAL A 428 -27.74 24.97 7.15
CA VAL A 428 -27.23 26.35 7.18
C VAL A 428 -28.09 27.24 8.07
N ALA A 429 -29.41 27.17 7.94
CA ALA A 429 -30.34 27.93 8.77
C ALA A 429 -30.20 27.56 10.26
N ALA A 430 -30.03 26.27 10.59
CA ALA A 430 -29.77 25.81 11.96
C ALA A 430 -28.45 26.37 12.50
N LEU A 431 -27.39 26.34 11.70
CA LEU A 431 -26.09 26.87 12.08
C LEU A 431 -26.17 28.39 12.32
N LEU A 432 -26.78 29.15 11.41
CA LEU A 432 -26.98 30.60 11.59
C LEU A 432 -27.76 30.92 12.87
N TYR A 433 -28.86 30.22 13.11
CA TYR A 433 -29.65 30.38 14.33
C TYR A 433 -28.78 30.14 15.58
N LYS A 434 -28.02 29.04 15.59
CA LYS A 434 -27.12 28.69 16.70
C LYS A 434 -25.95 29.66 16.85
N ALA A 435 -25.44 30.22 15.76
CA ALA A 435 -24.39 31.24 15.80
C ALA A 435 -24.90 32.52 16.48
N PHE A 436 -26.10 33.01 16.14
CA PHE A 436 -26.69 34.17 16.82
C PHE A 436 -27.01 33.87 18.30
N GLU A 437 -27.49 32.67 18.62
CA GLU A 437 -27.67 32.21 20.01
C GLU A 437 -26.35 32.26 20.77
N GLY A 438 -25.27 31.71 20.20
CA GLY A 438 -23.93 31.72 20.80
C GLY A 438 -23.37 33.13 21.03
N LEU A 439 -23.48 34.02 20.04
CA LEU A 439 -23.04 35.41 20.14
C LEU A 439 -23.81 36.20 21.21
N SER A 440 -25.05 35.81 21.51
CA SER A 440 -25.87 36.48 22.54
C SER A 440 -25.28 36.37 23.95
N HIS A 441 -24.38 35.40 24.17
CA HIS A 441 -23.69 35.21 25.44
C HIS A 441 -22.47 36.13 25.63
N LEU A 442 -22.01 36.80 24.57
CA LEU A 442 -20.81 37.64 24.59
C LEU A 442 -21.13 39.10 24.89
N LYS A 443 -20.23 39.82 25.55
CA LYS A 443 -20.40 41.26 25.78
C LYS A 443 -20.24 42.03 24.48
N LYS A 444 -21.26 42.82 24.10
CA LYS A 444 -21.23 43.66 22.89
C LYS A 444 -19.93 44.48 22.79
N ASN A 445 -19.12 44.16 21.79
CA ASN A 445 -17.88 44.82 21.45
C ASN A 445 -17.77 44.99 19.92
N THR A 446 -16.68 45.59 19.44
CA THR A 446 -16.44 45.80 18.00
C THR A 446 -16.29 44.48 17.23
N ASP A 447 -15.70 43.46 17.83
CA ASP A 447 -15.40 42.19 17.15
C ASP A 447 -16.67 41.36 16.91
N ILE A 448 -17.59 41.36 17.88
CA ILE A 448 -18.95 40.81 17.72
C ILE A 448 -19.70 41.56 16.62
N HIS A 449 -19.59 42.89 16.56
CA HIS A 449 -20.24 43.65 15.50
C HIS A 449 -19.71 43.25 14.11
N MET A 450 -18.41 43.01 13.99
CA MET A 450 -17.79 42.55 12.76
C MET A 450 -18.24 41.14 12.36
N ILE A 451 -18.32 40.22 13.33
CA ILE A 451 -18.84 38.85 13.10
C ILE A 451 -20.32 38.87 12.70
N LEU A 452 -21.14 39.69 13.37
CA LEU A 452 -22.55 39.88 13.00
C LEU A 452 -22.69 40.41 11.57
N HIS A 453 -21.88 41.40 11.20
CA HIS A 453 -21.87 41.93 9.84
C HIS A 453 -21.50 40.85 8.82
N GLN A 454 -20.47 40.04 9.11
CA GLN A 454 -20.09 38.94 8.23
C GLN A 454 -21.18 37.91 8.06
N LEU A 455 -21.81 37.46 9.16
CA LEU A 455 -22.91 36.48 9.10
C LEU A 455 -24.08 36.97 8.25
N LEU A 456 -24.34 38.29 8.25
CA LEU A 456 -25.43 38.91 7.50
C LEU A 456 -25.04 39.30 6.07
N ASP A 457 -23.76 39.27 5.71
CA ASP A 457 -23.26 39.87 4.46
C ASP A 457 -23.95 39.29 3.22
N GLY A 458 -24.06 37.97 3.14
CA GLY A 458 -24.72 37.27 2.03
C GLY A 458 -26.24 37.43 2.02
N MET A 459 -26.86 37.63 3.18
CA MET A 459 -28.29 37.97 3.26
C MET A 459 -28.56 39.39 2.77
N LEU A 460 -27.61 40.31 2.99
CA LEU A 460 -27.72 41.72 2.61
C LEU A 460 -27.44 41.96 1.11
N HIS A 461 -26.63 41.11 0.48
CA HIS A 461 -26.19 41.28 -0.91
C HIS A 461 -26.83 40.31 -1.92
N GLN A 462 -27.79 39.49 -1.49
CA GLN A 462 -28.50 38.54 -2.34
C GLN A 462 -29.34 39.20 -3.45
N GLU A 463 -29.73 40.48 -3.29
CA GLU A 463 -30.47 41.24 -4.31
C GLU A 463 -29.59 41.80 -5.43
N ASN A 464 -28.26 41.77 -5.31
CA ASN A 464 -27.34 42.43 -6.26
C ASN A 464 -26.68 41.49 -7.29
N TYR A 465 -26.97 40.18 -7.27
CA TYR A 465 -26.29 39.20 -8.12
C TYR A 465 -27.17 38.08 -8.67
#